data_AF-A0A2Z6N9Y1-F1
#
_entry.id   AF-A0A2Z6N9Y1-F1
#
_cell.length_a   1.000
_cell.length_b   1.000
_cell.length_c   1.000
_cell.angle_alpha   90.00
_cell.angle_beta   90.00
_cell.angle_gamma   90.00
#
_symmetry.space_group_name_H-M   'P 1'
#
loop_
_entity.id
_entity.type
_entity.pdbx_description
1 polymer ?
#
loop_
_entity_poly.entity_id
_entity_poly.type
_entity_poly.pdbx_seq_one_letter_code
_entity_poly.pdbx_strand_id
1 'polypeptide(L)'
;MASSSPIFISTENLRSILTHQTLINHIQTNLPKISTFLQTPIRQHYNLSPSSSLLLMPSWSSSSSYPYIGVQARHSLRKVLIWNTKVEKAETLAKKMSESEEFSVSGLSFEGVGNLDEVVGFGDIVSCATNSETPLVKGERLKIGAHLDLVGSFKHSMKECDDEALKRGKVFVDNEAALVEAGELVGGFERGVIKEDKVGRSNLEEITVFKSVGSAVVDMLASQFVYEIYTRK
;
A
#
# COMPACT_ATOMS: atom_id res chain seq x y z
N MET A 1 -34.52 -12.45 31.28
CA MET A 1 -33.97 -11.97 30.00
C MET A 1 -33.95 -13.15 29.05
N ALA A 2 -34.72 -13.12 27.96
CA ALA A 2 -34.82 -14.25 27.03
C ALA A 2 -33.53 -14.32 26.20
N SER A 3 -32.83 -15.47 26.23
CA SER A 3 -31.68 -15.70 25.36
C SER A 3 -32.19 -15.90 23.94
N SER A 4 -31.93 -14.94 23.04
CA SER A 4 -32.22 -15.14 21.63
C SER A 4 -31.29 -16.21 21.08
N SER A 5 -31.87 -17.33 20.61
CA SER A 5 -31.12 -18.35 19.89
C SER A 5 -30.44 -17.73 18.66
N PRO A 6 -29.16 -18.03 18.41
CA PRO A 6 -28.48 -17.53 17.22
C PRO A 6 -29.19 -18.01 15.95
N ILE A 7 -29.41 -17.10 15.01
CA ILE A 7 -29.99 -17.41 13.70
C ILE A 7 -28.86 -17.93 12.82
N PHE A 8 -29.01 -19.16 12.33
CA PHE A 8 -28.08 -19.76 11.38
C PHE A 8 -28.64 -19.69 9.97
N ILE A 9 -27.88 -19.08 9.06
CA ILE A 9 -28.18 -19.08 7.63
C ILE A 9 -27.24 -20.11 6.98
N SER A 10 -27.80 -21.15 6.35
CA SER A 10 -27.00 -22.13 5.63
C SER A 10 -26.34 -21.50 4.40
N THR A 11 -25.19 -22.02 3.97
CA THR A 11 -24.52 -21.57 2.73
C THR A 11 -25.43 -21.67 1.51
N GLU A 12 -26.30 -22.67 1.47
CA GLU A 12 -27.28 -22.87 0.39
C GLU A 12 -28.35 -21.77 0.39
N ASN A 13 -28.93 -21.46 1.55
CA ASN A 13 -29.89 -20.36 1.70
C ASN A 13 -29.23 -19.01 1.44
N LEU A 14 -27.97 -18.82 1.87
CA LEU A 14 -27.21 -17.61 1.59
C LEU A 14 -27.04 -17.43 0.08
N ARG A 15 -26.72 -18.50 -0.67
CA ARG A 15 -26.56 -18.46 -2.14
C ARG A 15 -27.87 -18.25 -2.89
N SER A 16 -29.00 -18.73 -2.37
CA SER A 16 -30.31 -18.48 -2.97
C SER A 16 -30.79 -17.04 -2.74
N ILE A 17 -30.41 -16.42 -1.63
CA ILE A 17 -30.75 -15.03 -1.28
C ILE A 17 -29.79 -14.04 -1.96
N LEU A 18 -28.49 -14.34 -1.99
CA LEU A 18 -27.43 -13.53 -2.59
C LEU A 18 -27.02 -14.07 -3.96
N THR A 19 -27.98 -14.11 -4.89
CA THR A 19 -27.67 -14.38 -6.30
C THR A 19 -26.79 -13.26 -6.90
N HIS A 20 -26.09 -13.54 -8.00
CA HIS A 20 -25.35 -12.51 -8.73
C HIS A 20 -26.24 -11.33 -9.12
N GLN A 21 -27.49 -11.58 -9.55
CA GLN A 21 -28.41 -10.52 -9.96
C GLN A 21 -28.82 -9.62 -8.78
N THR A 22 -29.12 -10.22 -7.63
CA THR A 22 -29.45 -9.46 -6.41
C THR A 22 -28.24 -8.70 -5.89
N LEU A 23 -27.04 -9.28 -5.98
CA LEU A 23 -25.80 -8.61 -5.59
C LEU A 23 -25.49 -7.43 -6.51
N ILE A 24 -25.60 -7.60 -7.83
CA ILE A 24 -25.43 -6.53 -8.83
C ILE A 24 -26.45 -5.41 -8.60
N ASN A 25 -27.73 -5.75 -8.43
CA ASN A 25 -28.76 -4.76 -8.15
C ASN A 25 -28.49 -4.05 -6.81
N HIS A 26 -28.09 -4.79 -5.77
CA HIS A 26 -27.75 -4.21 -4.47
C HIS A 26 -26.56 -3.26 -4.58
N ILE A 27 -25.49 -3.65 -5.28
CA ILE A 27 -24.33 -2.82 -5.58
C ILE A 27 -24.77 -1.56 -6.34
N GLN A 28 -25.53 -1.68 -7.43
CA GLN A 28 -25.99 -0.52 -8.21
C GLN A 28 -26.90 0.45 -7.45
N THR A 29 -27.67 -0.05 -6.47
CA THR A 29 -28.64 0.75 -5.70
C THR A 29 -28.07 1.31 -4.41
N ASN A 30 -27.15 0.59 -3.75
CA ASN A 30 -26.61 0.94 -2.44
C ASN A 30 -25.18 1.47 -2.51
N LEU A 31 -24.40 1.14 -3.54
CA LEU A 31 -23.21 1.92 -3.86
C LEU A 31 -23.64 3.12 -4.69
N PRO A 32 -23.48 4.34 -4.17
CA PRO A 32 -23.70 5.52 -4.97
C PRO A 32 -22.79 5.47 -6.21
N LYS A 33 -23.37 5.70 -7.42
CA LYS A 33 -22.65 5.86 -8.70
C LYS A 33 -21.39 6.69 -8.46
N ILE A 34 -20.23 6.03 -8.34
CA ILE A 34 -18.92 6.61 -7.99
C ILE A 34 -19.08 7.85 -7.10
N SER A 35 -19.47 7.64 -5.85
CA SER A 35 -19.65 8.74 -4.90
C SER A 35 -18.37 9.52 -4.67
N THR A 36 -18.49 10.84 -4.77
CA THR A 36 -17.49 11.82 -4.33
C THR A 36 -17.24 11.80 -2.81
N PHE A 37 -18.03 11.05 -2.03
CA PHE A 37 -17.89 10.92 -0.57
C PHE A 37 -17.02 9.74 -0.11
N LEU A 38 -16.66 8.82 -1.00
CA LEU A 38 -15.72 7.74 -0.65
C LEU A 38 -14.29 8.31 -0.66
N GLN A 39 -13.81 8.65 0.52
CA GLN A 39 -12.44 9.10 0.74
C GLN A 39 -11.62 7.92 1.24
N THR A 40 -10.70 7.43 0.40
CA THR A 40 -9.58 6.64 0.91
C THR A 40 -8.55 7.61 1.49
N PRO A 41 -7.89 7.26 2.61
CA PRO A 41 -6.78 8.06 3.11
C PRO A 41 -5.76 8.24 1.99
N ILE A 42 -5.41 9.49 1.70
CA ILE A 42 -4.49 9.76 0.61
C ILE A 42 -3.14 9.17 0.98
N ARG A 43 -2.73 8.08 0.31
CA ARG A 43 -1.47 7.37 0.53
C ARG A 43 -0.28 8.34 0.55
N GLN A 44 -0.27 9.32 -0.35
CA GLN A 44 0.70 10.40 -0.38
C GLN A 44 0.09 11.67 -1.00
N HIS A 45 0.20 12.85 -0.35
CA HIS A 45 -0.35 14.11 -0.89
C HIS A 45 0.61 15.31 -0.77
N TYR A 46 1.90 15.12 -1.04
CA TYR A 46 2.86 16.22 -0.99
C TYR A 46 3.77 16.26 -2.20
N ASN A 47 4.24 17.47 -2.52
CA ASN A 47 5.17 17.70 -3.59
C ASN A 47 6.50 16.99 -3.28
N LEU A 48 6.96 16.22 -4.25
CA LEU A 48 8.29 15.63 -4.23
C LEU A 48 9.29 16.60 -4.86
N SER A 49 10.56 16.41 -4.57
CA SER A 49 11.62 17.10 -5.31
C SER A 49 11.54 16.72 -6.79
N PRO A 50 11.87 17.63 -7.74
CA PRO A 50 11.97 17.31 -9.17
C PRO A 50 12.96 16.19 -9.52
N SER A 51 13.83 15.82 -8.57
CA SER A 51 14.84 14.77 -8.67
C SER A 51 14.52 13.52 -7.85
N SER A 52 13.25 13.29 -7.53
CA SER A 52 12.91 12.30 -6.52
C SER A 52 13.12 10.86 -6.94
N SER A 53 13.48 10.05 -5.95
CA SER A 53 13.79 8.63 -6.06
C SER A 53 12.78 7.77 -5.29
N LEU A 54 12.41 6.65 -5.91
CA LEU A 54 11.60 5.60 -5.31
C LEU A 54 12.49 4.39 -5.02
N LEU A 55 12.49 3.90 -3.77
CA LEU A 55 12.94 2.56 -3.44
C LEU A 55 11.71 1.64 -3.40
N LEU A 56 11.65 0.66 -4.30
CA LEU A 56 10.60 -0.34 -4.39
C LEU A 56 11.13 -1.68 -3.86
N MET A 57 10.41 -2.28 -2.92
CA MET A 57 10.78 -3.56 -2.30
C MET A 57 9.65 -4.59 -2.48
N PRO A 58 9.48 -5.16 -3.69
CA PRO A 58 8.37 -6.06 -3.97
C PRO A 58 8.72 -7.52 -3.61
N SER A 59 7.79 -8.21 -2.97
CA SER A 59 7.87 -9.68 -2.79
C SER A 59 7.67 -10.45 -4.09
N TRP A 60 6.94 -9.88 -5.06
CA TRP A 60 6.75 -10.45 -6.39
C TRP A 60 7.79 -9.87 -7.37
N SER A 61 8.71 -10.70 -7.85
CA SER A 61 9.68 -10.30 -8.87
C SER A 61 9.26 -10.67 -10.29
N SER A 62 8.16 -11.41 -10.43
CA SER A 62 7.78 -12.08 -11.68
C SER A 62 6.46 -11.61 -12.29
N SER A 63 5.56 -11.01 -11.50
CA SER A 63 4.30 -10.42 -11.97
C SER A 63 4.47 -8.91 -12.17
N SER A 64 3.67 -8.33 -13.07
CA SER A 64 3.69 -6.89 -13.39
C SER A 64 3.54 -6.03 -12.13
N SER A 65 4.64 -5.45 -11.65
CA SER A 65 4.65 -4.42 -10.60
C SER A 65 4.26 -3.03 -11.12
N TYR A 66 3.77 -2.96 -12.37
CA TYR A 66 3.20 -1.76 -12.99
C TYR A 66 2.13 -1.07 -12.13
N PRO A 67 1.23 -1.75 -11.39
CA PRO A 67 0.25 -1.07 -10.55
C PRO A 67 0.88 -0.26 -9.42
N TYR A 68 1.95 -0.78 -8.78
CA TYR A 68 2.59 -0.12 -7.65
C TYR A 68 3.47 1.05 -8.08
N ILE A 69 4.18 0.87 -9.20
CA ILE A 69 4.91 1.99 -9.80
C ILE A 69 3.94 3.01 -10.36
N GLY A 70 2.89 2.62 -11.09
CA GLY A 70 1.90 3.54 -11.65
C GLY A 70 1.17 4.37 -10.58
N VAL A 71 0.89 3.79 -9.42
CA VAL A 71 0.32 4.51 -8.26
C VAL A 71 1.31 5.52 -7.65
N GLN A 72 2.62 5.24 -7.73
CA GLN A 72 3.68 6.08 -7.16
C GLN A 72 4.39 6.97 -8.19
N ALA A 73 4.19 6.72 -9.49
CA ALA A 73 4.83 7.37 -10.63
C ALA A 73 4.23 8.74 -10.84
N ARG A 74 4.63 9.67 -9.98
CA ARG A 74 4.45 11.09 -10.22
C ARG A 74 5.43 11.54 -11.28
N HIS A 75 5.02 12.54 -12.07
CA HIS A 75 5.86 13.15 -13.12
C HIS A 75 7.24 13.66 -12.62
N SER A 76 7.44 13.78 -11.31
CA SER A 76 8.68 14.20 -10.66
C SER A 76 9.67 13.08 -10.33
N LEU A 77 9.30 11.80 -10.44
CA LEU A 77 10.25 10.72 -10.21
C LEU A 77 11.26 10.64 -11.35
N ARG A 78 12.52 10.34 -11.00
CA ARG A 78 13.64 10.18 -11.97
C ARG A 78 14.37 8.86 -11.84
N LYS A 79 14.32 8.25 -10.66
CA LYS A 79 15.02 6.99 -10.36
C LYS A 79 14.15 6.05 -9.55
N VAL A 80 14.13 4.79 -9.96
CA VAL A 80 13.51 3.68 -9.23
C VAL A 80 14.60 2.67 -8.89
N LEU A 81 14.92 2.57 -7.61
CA LEU A 81 15.73 1.49 -7.05
C LEU A 81 14.79 0.33 -6.73
N ILE A 82 15.12 -0.87 -7.19
CA ILE A 82 14.34 -2.07 -6.94
C ILE A 82 15.19 -2.97 -6.07
N TRP A 83 14.70 -3.28 -4.87
CA TRP A 83 15.39 -4.20 -3.98
C TRP A 83 14.68 -5.55 -3.93
N ASN A 84 15.47 -6.61 -3.81
CA ASN A 84 14.97 -7.95 -3.51
C ASN A 84 16.03 -8.73 -2.71
N THR A 85 15.61 -9.73 -1.92
CA THR A 85 16.53 -10.60 -1.19
C THR A 85 17.49 -11.35 -2.12
N LYS A 86 17.06 -11.64 -3.36
CA LYS A 86 17.92 -12.13 -4.43
C LYS A 86 18.13 -11.01 -5.44
N VAL A 87 19.35 -10.47 -5.52
CA VAL A 87 19.66 -9.31 -6.38
C VAL A 87 19.33 -9.56 -7.84
N GLU A 88 19.47 -10.79 -8.33
CA GLU A 88 19.19 -11.17 -9.71
C GLU A 88 17.71 -10.96 -10.07
N LYS A 89 16.81 -11.13 -9.09
CA LYS A 89 15.37 -10.86 -9.24
C LYS A 89 15.09 -9.37 -9.36
N ALA A 90 15.80 -8.55 -8.58
CA ALA A 90 15.70 -7.10 -8.64
C ALA A 90 16.21 -6.56 -10.00
N GLU A 91 17.37 -7.04 -10.45
CA GLU A 91 17.96 -6.68 -11.75
C GLU A 91 17.06 -7.10 -12.92
N THR A 92 16.50 -8.31 -12.85
CA THR A 92 15.56 -8.81 -13.87
C THR A 92 14.34 -7.90 -13.97
N LEU A 93 13.80 -7.46 -12.82
CA LEU A 93 12.64 -6.57 -12.81
C LEU A 93 12.99 -5.16 -13.31
N ALA A 94 14.15 -4.62 -12.90
CA ALA A 94 14.63 -3.32 -13.35
C ALA A 94 14.80 -3.30 -14.87
N LYS A 95 15.39 -4.37 -15.44
CA LYS A 95 15.53 -4.52 -16.89
C LYS A 95 14.17 -4.54 -17.58
N LYS A 96 13.23 -5.38 -17.13
CA LYS A 96 11.87 -5.44 -17.70
C LYS A 96 11.15 -4.09 -17.68
N MET A 97 11.33 -3.31 -16.62
CA MET A 97 10.73 -1.98 -16.52
C MET A 97 11.39 -0.97 -17.45
N SER A 98 12.72 -1.00 -17.56
CA SER A 98 13.45 -0.13 -18.48
C SER A 98 13.09 -0.38 -19.96
N GLU A 99 12.66 -1.60 -20.29
CA GLU A 99 12.24 -2.01 -21.63
C GLU A 99 10.73 -1.79 -21.89
N SER A 100 9.95 -1.36 -20.89
CA SER A 100 8.50 -1.15 -21.01
C SER A 100 8.17 0.14 -21.77
N GLU A 101 7.32 0.03 -22.79
CA GLU A 101 6.80 1.18 -23.55
C GLU A 101 6.12 2.24 -22.66
N GLU A 102 5.51 1.81 -21.54
CA GLU A 102 4.84 2.70 -20.58
C GLU A 102 5.80 3.72 -19.95
N PHE A 103 7.07 3.35 -19.75
CA PHE A 103 8.06 4.20 -19.10
C PHE A 103 9.09 4.81 -20.07
N SER A 104 9.12 4.39 -21.34
CA SER A 104 10.08 4.88 -22.34
C SER A 104 10.08 6.40 -22.54
N VAL A 105 8.95 7.08 -22.30
CA VAL A 105 8.79 8.54 -22.45
C VAL A 105 8.94 9.32 -21.14
N SER A 106 9.12 8.62 -20.01
CA SER A 106 9.07 9.22 -18.67
C SER A 106 10.42 9.78 -18.18
N GLY A 107 11.54 9.40 -18.81
CA GLY A 107 12.89 9.72 -18.33
C GLY A 107 13.24 9.04 -16.99
N LEU A 108 12.49 8.00 -16.60
CA LEU A 108 12.77 7.18 -15.42
C LEU A 108 13.92 6.22 -15.69
N SER A 109 14.86 6.16 -14.74
CA SER A 109 15.88 5.12 -14.68
C SER A 109 15.50 4.05 -13.66
N PHE A 110 15.82 2.79 -13.98
CA PHE A 110 15.56 1.64 -13.11
C PHE A 110 16.88 0.94 -12.78
N GLU A 111 17.07 0.58 -11.51
CA GLU A 111 18.28 -0.08 -11.04
C GLU A 111 17.91 -1.17 -10.03
N GLY A 112 18.41 -2.39 -10.23
CA GLY A 112 18.29 -3.49 -9.27
C GLY A 112 19.39 -3.40 -8.22
N VAL A 113 19.03 -3.51 -6.94
CA VAL A 113 19.96 -3.36 -5.80
C VAL A 113 19.82 -4.50 -4.80
N GLY A 114 20.93 -4.95 -4.23
CA GLY A 114 20.97 -6.07 -3.27
C GLY A 114 21.17 -5.65 -1.81
N ASN A 115 21.92 -4.58 -1.55
CA ASN A 115 22.20 -4.13 -0.19
C ASN A 115 21.16 -3.10 0.27
N LEU A 116 20.22 -3.53 1.12
CA LEU A 116 19.13 -2.67 1.60
C LEU A 116 19.65 -1.51 2.48
N ASP A 117 20.61 -1.76 3.35
CA ASP A 117 21.11 -0.78 4.31
C ASP A 117 21.79 0.42 3.63
N GLU A 118 22.32 0.23 2.43
CA GLU A 118 22.93 1.28 1.61
C GLU A 118 21.87 2.12 0.87
N VAL A 119 20.72 1.54 0.53
CA VAL A 119 19.78 2.15 -0.43
C VAL A 119 18.52 2.73 0.19
N VAL A 120 18.14 2.33 1.41
CA VAL A 120 16.96 2.90 2.11
C VAL A 120 17.07 4.41 2.25
N GLY A 121 18.27 4.93 2.53
CA GLY A 121 18.51 6.38 2.66
C GLY A 121 18.45 7.16 1.35
N PHE A 122 18.42 6.49 0.19
CA PHE A 122 18.30 7.16 -1.10
C PHE A 122 16.85 7.41 -1.50
N GLY A 123 15.86 6.69 -0.96
CA GLY A 123 14.46 6.84 -1.33
C GLY A 123 13.83 8.09 -0.72
N ASP A 124 13.30 8.99 -1.55
CA ASP A 124 12.32 9.97 -1.09
C ASP A 124 10.98 9.28 -0.81
N ILE A 125 10.69 8.23 -1.56
CA ILE A 125 9.63 7.26 -1.27
C ILE A 125 10.27 5.89 -1.12
N VAL A 126 9.90 5.17 -0.07
CA VAL A 126 10.21 3.77 0.17
C VAL A 126 8.89 3.01 0.18
N SER A 127 8.64 2.18 -0.83
CA SER A 127 7.45 1.32 -0.89
C SER A 127 7.87 -0.12 -0.58
N CYS A 128 7.45 -0.59 0.59
CA CYS A 128 7.66 -1.93 1.09
C CYS A 128 6.40 -2.76 0.85
N ALA A 129 6.55 -3.82 0.05
CA ALA A 129 5.48 -4.76 -0.22
C ALA A 129 6.01 -6.19 -0.11
N THR A 130 6.55 -6.49 1.07
CA THR A 130 7.22 -7.74 1.41
C THR A 130 6.36 -8.58 2.34
N ASN A 131 6.59 -9.88 2.32
CA ASN A 131 5.99 -10.81 3.26
C ASN A 131 6.91 -11.10 4.47
N SER A 132 7.77 -10.14 4.84
CA SER A 132 8.78 -10.35 5.88
C SER A 132 8.15 -10.48 7.27
N GLU A 133 8.67 -11.39 8.08
CA GLU A 133 8.37 -11.50 9.51
C GLU A 133 9.39 -10.76 10.39
N THR A 134 10.46 -10.26 9.76
CA THR A 134 11.47 -9.41 10.40
C THR A 134 11.50 -8.03 9.76
N PRO A 135 11.65 -6.96 10.56
CA PRO A 135 11.80 -5.60 10.04
C PRO A 135 12.89 -5.48 8.97
N LEU A 136 12.53 -5.01 7.77
CA LEU A 136 13.47 -4.75 6.68
C LEU A 136 13.88 -3.28 6.65
N VAL A 137 12.90 -2.38 6.75
CA VAL A 137 13.14 -0.94 6.75
C VAL A 137 13.51 -0.50 8.16
N LYS A 138 14.78 -0.11 8.32
CA LYS A 138 15.29 0.45 9.58
C LYS A 138 15.02 1.94 9.64
N GLY A 139 14.32 2.37 10.68
CA GLY A 139 13.92 3.76 10.89
C GLY A 139 15.11 4.71 10.84
N GLU A 140 16.25 4.35 11.44
CA GLU A 140 17.49 5.15 11.46
C GLU A 140 18.01 5.49 10.04
N ARG A 141 17.75 4.65 9.04
CA ARG A 141 18.25 4.79 7.67
C ARG A 141 17.35 5.62 6.79
N LEU A 142 16.12 5.91 7.22
CA LEU A 142 15.21 6.74 6.45
C LEU A 142 15.74 8.16 6.31
N LYS A 143 15.71 8.64 5.07
CA LYS A 143 16.00 10.03 4.72
C LYS A 143 15.04 10.96 5.46
N ILE A 144 15.56 12.10 5.93
CA ILE A 144 14.71 13.20 6.40
C ILE A 144 13.76 13.59 5.26
N GLY A 145 12.48 13.76 5.58
CA GLY A 145 11.46 14.03 4.57
C GLY A 145 10.93 12.81 3.80
N ALA A 146 11.36 11.58 4.10
CA ALA A 146 10.92 10.41 3.35
C ALA A 146 9.43 10.06 3.54
N HIS A 147 8.85 9.45 2.51
CA HIS A 147 7.66 8.63 2.60
C HIS A 147 8.04 7.17 2.82
N LEU A 148 7.38 6.49 3.75
CA LEU A 148 7.38 5.04 3.87
C LEU A 148 5.96 4.54 3.61
N ASP A 149 5.80 3.69 2.60
CA ASP A 149 4.54 3.07 2.18
C ASP A 149 4.63 1.57 2.47
N LEU A 150 3.88 1.10 3.47
CA LEU A 150 3.88 -0.28 3.95
C LEU A 150 2.60 -0.97 3.49
N VAL A 151 2.73 -2.00 2.65
CA VAL A 151 1.58 -2.64 1.99
C VAL A 151 1.60 -4.16 2.12
N GLY A 152 2.75 -4.75 2.41
CA GLY A 152 2.94 -6.20 2.39
C GLY A 152 2.51 -6.91 3.67
N SER A 153 2.63 -6.28 4.85
CA SER A 153 2.24 -6.92 6.12
C SER A 153 0.76 -6.76 6.45
N PHE A 154 0.06 -7.88 6.66
CA PHE A 154 -1.37 -7.92 7.02
C PHE A 154 -1.66 -9.01 8.07
N LYS A 155 -0.61 -9.54 8.72
CA LYS A 155 -0.69 -10.49 9.82
C LYS A 155 0.17 -10.00 10.98
N HIS A 156 -0.16 -10.45 12.18
CA HIS A 156 0.57 -10.06 13.40
C HIS A 156 2.05 -10.46 13.38
N SER A 157 2.40 -11.58 12.72
CA SER A 157 3.81 -12.02 12.59
C SER A 157 4.60 -11.20 11.57
N MET A 158 3.93 -10.52 10.64
CA MET A 158 4.57 -9.81 9.54
C MET A 158 4.96 -8.41 9.98
N LYS A 159 6.19 -8.00 9.66
CA LYS A 159 6.73 -6.67 9.97
C LYS A 159 7.63 -6.20 8.84
N GLU A 160 7.26 -5.08 8.22
CA GLU A 160 8.04 -4.49 7.13
C GLU A 160 9.05 -3.45 7.60
N CYS A 161 8.78 -2.80 8.73
CA CYS A 161 9.65 -1.80 9.35
C CYS A 161 9.86 -2.05 10.85
N ASP A 162 10.84 -1.37 11.42
CA ASP A 162 11.09 -1.37 12.85
C ASP A 162 10.27 -0.30 13.58
N ASP A 163 10.31 -0.36 14.92
CA ASP A 163 9.64 0.61 15.78
C ASP A 163 10.23 2.03 15.64
N GLU A 164 11.50 2.17 15.25
CA GLU A 164 12.12 3.48 15.03
C GLU A 164 11.55 4.20 13.79
N ALA A 165 11.17 3.46 12.75
CA ALA A 165 10.49 4.02 11.57
C ALA A 165 9.14 4.62 11.98
N LEU A 166 8.39 3.93 12.83
CA LEU A 166 7.11 4.40 13.37
C LEU A 166 7.29 5.61 14.29
N LYS A 167 8.26 5.56 15.22
CA LYS A 167 8.55 6.66 16.16
C LYS A 167 8.94 7.96 15.45
N ARG A 168 9.78 7.86 14.42
CA ARG A 168 10.23 9.01 13.63
C ARG A 168 9.17 9.52 12.66
N GLY A 169 8.24 8.65 12.28
CA GLY A 169 7.22 8.92 11.27
C GLY A 169 5.90 9.43 11.84
N LYS A 170 5.18 10.20 11.02
CA LYS A 170 3.74 10.40 11.20
C LYS A 170 3.00 9.24 10.55
N VAL A 171 2.39 8.39 11.38
CA VAL A 171 1.73 7.15 10.97
C VAL A 171 0.28 7.42 10.61
N PHE A 172 -0.15 6.99 9.42
CA PHE A 172 -1.54 6.99 9.02
C PHE A 172 -1.88 5.69 8.29
N VAL A 173 -3.13 5.26 8.42
CA VAL A 173 -3.59 3.95 7.95
C VAL A 173 -4.69 4.10 6.91
N ASP A 174 -4.83 3.14 6.01
CA ASP A 174 -5.94 3.09 5.04
C ASP A 174 -7.30 2.84 5.72
N ASN A 175 -7.30 2.02 6.77
CA ASN A 175 -8.45 1.76 7.61
C ASN A 175 -7.99 1.30 9.02
N GLU A 176 -8.89 1.39 10.00
CA GLU A 176 -8.54 1.12 11.41
C GLU A 176 -8.14 -0.33 11.69
N ALA A 177 -8.51 -1.30 10.84
CA ALA A 177 -8.09 -2.69 11.01
C ALA A 177 -6.56 -2.84 10.92
N ALA A 178 -5.86 -1.92 10.26
CA ALA A 178 -4.40 -1.92 10.23
C ALA A 178 -3.77 -1.89 11.63
N LEU A 179 -4.39 -1.22 12.61
CA LEU A 179 -3.91 -1.16 14.00
C LEU A 179 -4.05 -2.50 14.74
N VAL A 180 -4.92 -3.37 14.23
CA VAL A 180 -5.21 -4.70 14.80
C VAL A 180 -4.48 -5.79 14.03
N GLU A 181 -4.25 -5.64 12.73
CA GLU A 181 -3.75 -6.72 11.87
C GLU A 181 -2.26 -6.62 11.55
N ALA A 182 -1.74 -5.41 11.32
CA ALA A 182 -0.36 -5.22 10.88
C ALA A 182 0.61 -5.37 12.06
N GLY A 183 1.51 -6.35 12.00
CA GLY A 183 2.40 -6.68 13.11
C GLY A 183 3.29 -5.53 13.59
N GLU A 184 3.68 -4.59 12.72
CA GLU A 184 4.38 -3.38 13.14
C GLU A 184 3.49 -2.41 13.94
N LEU A 185 2.17 -2.38 13.70
CA LEU A 185 1.24 -1.46 14.38
C LEU A 185 0.55 -2.07 15.60
N VAL A 186 0.37 -3.40 15.65
CA VAL A 186 -0.29 -4.08 16.79
C VAL A 186 0.43 -3.72 18.09
N GLY A 187 -0.30 -3.13 19.04
CA GLY A 187 0.26 -2.69 20.32
C GLY A 187 1.18 -1.44 20.22
N GLY A 188 1.14 -0.72 19.09
CA GLY A 188 2.08 0.37 18.82
C GLY A 188 1.89 1.60 19.71
N PHE A 189 0.66 1.85 20.17
CA PHE A 189 0.37 2.91 21.15
C PHE A 189 0.94 2.55 22.52
N GLU A 190 0.78 1.30 22.95
CA GLU A 190 1.29 0.77 24.22
C GLU A 190 2.82 0.74 24.24
N ARG A 191 3.45 0.45 23.09
CA ARG A 191 4.91 0.57 22.91
C ARG A 191 5.41 2.01 22.82
N GLY A 192 4.52 3.00 22.69
CA GLY A 192 4.88 4.40 22.50
C GLY A 192 5.56 4.70 21.17
N VAL A 193 5.32 3.87 20.15
CA VAL A 193 5.92 4.00 18.81
C VAL A 193 4.99 4.66 17.80
N ILE A 194 3.70 4.75 18.12
CA ILE A 194 2.69 5.48 17.36
C ILE A 194 2.11 6.59 18.24
N LYS A 195 1.89 7.75 17.64
CA LYS A 195 1.20 8.88 18.27
C LYS A 195 -0.20 9.02 17.66
N GLU A 196 -1.17 9.49 18.45
CA GLU A 196 -2.46 9.92 17.91
C GLU A 196 -2.28 11.23 17.14
N ASP A 197 -1.77 11.16 15.92
CA ASP A 197 -1.74 12.29 15.01
C ASP A 197 -2.14 11.82 13.61
N LYS A 198 -3.35 12.20 13.20
CA LYS A 198 -3.97 11.71 11.96
C LYS A 198 -3.65 12.57 10.73
N VAL A 199 -2.79 13.59 10.85
CA VAL A 199 -2.66 14.61 9.80
C VAL A 199 -1.29 14.59 9.14
N GLY A 200 -1.16 13.72 8.13
CA GLY A 200 -0.20 13.79 7.01
C GLY A 200 1.18 14.41 7.27
N ARG A 201 1.71 15.10 6.27
CA ARG A 201 2.98 15.83 6.35
C ARG A 201 2.68 17.30 6.62
N SER A 202 3.27 17.87 7.67
CA SER A 202 3.16 19.30 7.99
C SER A 202 4.36 20.12 7.50
N ASN A 203 5.53 19.50 7.29
CA ASN A 203 6.70 20.14 6.70
C ASN A 203 7.57 19.17 5.89
N LEU A 204 8.54 19.70 5.14
CA LEU A 204 9.39 18.91 4.22
C LEU A 204 10.37 17.96 4.93
N GLU A 205 10.64 18.14 6.22
CA GLU A 205 11.60 17.33 6.97
C GLU A 205 10.95 16.13 7.68
N GLU A 206 9.65 16.17 7.92
CA GLU A 206 8.93 15.08 8.60
C GLU A 206 8.99 13.76 7.81
N ILE A 207 9.11 12.64 8.50
CA ILE A 207 8.90 11.34 7.86
C ILE A 207 7.41 11.02 7.93
N THR A 208 6.87 10.44 6.86
CA THR A 208 5.48 9.96 6.81
C THR A 208 5.46 8.46 6.62
N VAL A 209 4.62 7.76 7.38
CA VAL A 209 4.46 6.31 7.27
C VAL A 209 3.01 6.02 6.98
N PHE A 210 2.74 5.53 5.76
CA PHE A 210 1.44 5.01 5.41
C PHE A 210 1.43 3.50 5.59
N LYS A 211 0.39 2.98 6.24
CA LYS A 211 0.14 1.55 6.33
C LYS A 211 -1.17 1.17 5.66
N SER A 212 -1.11 0.14 4.84
CA SER A 212 -2.28 -0.49 4.23
C SER A 212 -2.35 -1.97 4.57
N VAL A 213 -3.54 -2.43 4.94
CA VAL A 213 -3.88 -3.87 5.05
C VAL A 213 -4.95 -4.28 4.04
N GLY A 214 -5.45 -3.33 3.25
CA GLY A 214 -6.50 -3.57 2.26
C GLY A 214 -7.89 -3.33 2.85
N SER A 215 -8.84 -3.00 1.98
CA SER A 215 -10.23 -2.76 2.35
C SER A 215 -11.15 -3.33 1.28
N ALA A 216 -12.10 -4.17 1.70
CA ALA A 216 -13.10 -4.75 0.82
C ALA A 216 -13.93 -3.70 0.07
N VAL A 217 -14.05 -2.49 0.62
CA VAL A 217 -14.71 -1.35 -0.04
C VAL A 217 -13.97 -0.96 -1.32
N VAL A 218 -12.64 -0.95 -1.31
CA VAL A 218 -11.82 -0.61 -2.48
C VAL A 218 -11.96 -1.67 -3.56
N ASP A 219 -11.96 -2.96 -3.19
CA ASP A 219 -12.16 -4.08 -4.12
C ASP A 219 -13.54 -4.03 -4.79
N MET A 220 -14.58 -3.70 -4.01
CA MET A 220 -15.95 -3.58 -4.49
C MET A 220 -16.11 -2.40 -5.45
N LEU A 221 -15.49 -1.26 -5.16
CA LEU A 221 -15.46 -0.10 -6.06
C LEU A 221 -14.71 -0.39 -7.36
N ALA A 222 -13.54 -1.03 -7.29
CA ALA A 222 -12.79 -1.44 -8.47
C ALA A 222 -13.62 -2.40 -9.35
N SER A 223 -14.31 -3.35 -8.72
CA SER A 223 -15.21 -4.29 -9.39
C SER A 223 -16.37 -3.57 -10.09
N GLN A 224 -17.02 -2.61 -9.40
CA GLN A 224 -18.07 -1.79 -9.98
C GLN A 224 -17.55 -0.95 -11.16
N PHE A 225 -16.38 -0.32 -11.02
CA PHE A 225 -15.79 0.49 -12.08
C PHE A 225 -15.53 -0.32 -13.36
N VAL A 226 -14.92 -1.51 -13.23
CA VAL A 226 -14.69 -2.41 -14.37
C VAL A 226 -16.01 -2.85 -14.99
N TYR A 227 -17.00 -3.23 -14.16
CA TYR A 227 -18.32 -3.62 -14.64
C TYR A 227 -19.03 -2.50 -15.40
N GLU A 228 -19.01 -1.27 -14.89
CA GLU A 228 -19.62 -0.11 -15.54
C GLU A 228 -18.94 0.21 -16.88
N ILE A 229 -17.61 0.16 -16.95
CA ILE A 229 -16.88 0.35 -18.22
C ILE A 229 -17.27 -0.73 -19.23
N TYR A 230 -17.35 -1.98 -18.80
CA TYR A 230 -17.65 -3.10 -19.69
C TYR A 230 -19.10 -3.08 -20.20
N THR A 231 -20.05 -2.68 -19.35
CA THR A 231 -21.49 -2.68 -19.66
C THR A 231 -22.00 -1.41 -20.31
N ARG A 232 -21.27 -0.29 -20.26
CA ARG A 232 -21.58 0.94 -21.00
C ARG A 232 -21.23 0.87 -22.51
N LYS A 233 -21.06 -0.34 -23.06
CA LYS A 233 -21.04 -0.58 -24.51
C LYS A 233 -22.46 -0.63 -25.07
#